data_AF-A0A6J4G080-F1
#
_entry.id   AF-A0A6J4G080-F1
#
_cell.length_a   1.000
_cell.length_b   1.000
_cell.length_c   1.000
_cell.angle_alpha   90.00
_cell.angle_beta   90.00
_cell.angle_gamma   90.00
#
_symmetry.space_group_name_H-M   'P 1'
#
loop_
_entity.id
_entity.type
_entity.pdbx_description
1 polymer ?
#
loop_
_entity_poly.entity_id
_entity_poly.type
_entity_poly.pdbx_seq_one_letter_code
_entity_poly.pdbx_strand_id
1 'polypeptide(L)'
;MAEAEVDTDEVDEEVRVEVAQPAGPPGMLRDRYMIRSNQPLSDLSTPTAEAFAAEDKRDPGRPLYALICKPDLPPRTNVMRALKGVSSPGLQQLVEWGPLNWPPAGRQCMTVVYERPGGRRVMTSIKGEIRRIDEYEITKKVIEPLMSAIREMDGRGVTHRAIRPTNMFDMSGNGDRLAFGDCVTAPPGFDQPVLFEPIESGMCNPIARGSGNFTEDFYSLGVTIAFLLLGRNPVANLNDEAILSAKIQQGTYNLLIGEERLPLPMIELLRGLLCDDSDQRWGLEDLDLWLSGRRMSPLQPRGEKRAARGFPFQGKEYFNGRELSQAMSKAWDQAIPPVVEGKLELWLRRAVEDKDKANVVAEVVRMALNDSSDKKGATDLMLCKVLILLDPSAPIRYKGFNFMPDGFGSALSAVAASRGDTKLLTEIILREVPKLWFGMRGEYQPDNSLMETNFKELRSYLTQTGMGFGLERCLYELNDALPCQSSLLGEEYVVDVKELLPALNAAAAKRSDNRHGPMDRHIAAFLGARMRSDIDRNLNQLNDGNQGTAMMAVLNLYAVLQYRLGPEALSGLCGWLGAALGPVVGSYHGREKRKELEKELPRLVRKGSIVEIYNLLENNEERVRDENEFQ
;
A
#
# COMPACT_ATOMS: atom_id res chain seq x y z
N MET A 1 11.05 -60.19 18.67
CA MET A 1 9.66 -60.05 18.16
C MET A 1 9.23 -58.62 18.36
N ALA A 2 8.48 -58.10 17.39
CA ALA A 2 8.03 -56.72 17.21
C ALA A 2 9.10 -55.74 16.68
N GLU A 3 9.25 -55.76 15.35
CA GLU A 3 9.62 -54.58 14.55
C GLU A 3 8.49 -53.54 14.67
N ALA A 4 8.85 -52.27 14.82
CA ALA A 4 7.94 -51.15 14.66
C ALA A 4 8.48 -50.30 13.50
N GLU A 5 7.75 -50.34 12.39
CA GLU A 5 7.97 -49.55 11.18
C GLU A 5 7.83 -48.05 11.52
N VAL A 6 8.82 -47.28 11.05
CA VAL A 6 8.81 -45.83 11.08
C VAL A 6 8.15 -45.38 9.79
N ASP A 7 6.95 -44.82 9.92
CA ASP A 7 6.16 -44.26 8.83
C ASP A 7 6.81 -42.94 8.39
N THR A 8 7.41 -42.95 7.20
CA THR A 8 7.94 -41.76 6.52
C THR A 8 6.92 -41.29 5.49
N ASP A 9 6.03 -40.39 5.89
CA ASP A 9 5.18 -39.66 4.94
C ASP A 9 6.03 -38.62 4.20
N GLU A 10 6.56 -39.02 3.04
CA GLU A 10 6.98 -38.13 1.96
C GLU A 10 5.72 -37.43 1.43
N VAL A 11 5.56 -36.14 1.75
CA VAL A 11 4.56 -35.29 1.11
C VAL A 11 5.11 -34.89 -0.25
N ASP A 12 4.77 -35.66 -1.28
CA ASP A 12 4.92 -35.26 -2.68
C ASP A 12 4.13 -33.96 -2.91
N GLU A 13 4.83 -32.84 -3.13
CA GLU A 13 4.24 -31.61 -3.67
C GLU A 13 3.79 -31.89 -5.11
N GLU A 14 2.57 -32.40 -5.27
CA GLU A 14 1.89 -32.41 -6.56
C GLU A 14 1.77 -30.97 -7.07
N VAL A 15 2.58 -30.68 -8.09
CA VAL A 15 2.46 -29.49 -8.94
C VAL A 15 1.03 -29.44 -9.47
N ARG A 16 0.18 -28.60 -8.87
CA ARG A 16 -1.12 -28.25 -9.43
C ARG A 16 -0.86 -27.56 -10.77
N VAL A 17 -0.98 -28.32 -11.85
CA VAL A 17 -1.08 -27.77 -13.20
C VAL A 17 -2.38 -26.98 -13.23
N GLU A 18 -2.29 -25.66 -13.12
CA GLU A 18 -3.42 -24.77 -13.41
C GLU A 18 -3.88 -25.06 -14.84
N VAL A 19 -5.13 -25.53 -14.95
CA VAL A 19 -5.80 -25.74 -16.24
C VAL A 19 -5.82 -24.39 -16.96
N ALA A 20 -5.10 -24.30 -18.08
CA ALA A 20 -5.07 -23.11 -18.91
C ALA A 20 -6.50 -22.71 -19.29
N GLN A 21 -6.95 -21.56 -18.79
CA GLN A 21 -8.25 -21.01 -19.17
C GLN A 21 -8.27 -20.79 -20.69
N PRO A 22 -9.41 -21.05 -21.37
CA PRO A 22 -9.49 -20.88 -22.81
C PRO A 22 -9.10 -19.46 -23.21
N ALA A 23 -8.21 -19.35 -24.22
CA ALA A 23 -7.69 -18.08 -24.71
C ALA A 23 -8.83 -17.16 -25.18
N GLY A 24 -9.16 -16.15 -24.35
CA GLY A 24 -10.11 -15.10 -24.71
C GLY A 24 -9.58 -14.17 -25.81
N PRO A 25 -10.40 -13.28 -26.38
CA PRO A 25 -9.94 -12.26 -27.33
C PRO A 25 -8.86 -11.36 -26.71
N PRO A 26 -8.03 -10.68 -27.53
CA PRO A 26 -7.02 -9.76 -27.02
C PRO A 26 -7.66 -8.57 -26.30
N GLY A 27 -6.99 -8.09 -25.25
CA GLY A 27 -7.35 -6.85 -24.57
C GLY A 27 -6.90 -5.63 -25.38
N MET A 28 -7.62 -4.51 -25.25
CA MET A 28 -7.27 -3.23 -25.88
C MET A 28 -7.16 -2.12 -24.82
N LEU A 29 -5.94 -1.66 -24.53
CA LEU A 29 -5.70 -0.56 -23.60
C LEU A 29 -5.59 0.75 -24.38
N ARG A 30 -6.41 1.74 -24.00
CA ARG A 30 -6.45 3.10 -24.58
C ARG A 30 -6.61 3.11 -26.11
N ASP A 31 -7.33 2.14 -26.66
CA ASP A 31 -7.53 1.94 -28.11
C ASP A 31 -6.24 1.82 -28.95
N ARG A 32 -5.09 1.65 -28.31
CA ARG A 32 -3.76 1.71 -28.93
C ARG A 32 -2.94 0.45 -28.68
N TYR A 33 -2.88 0.00 -27.43
CA TYR A 33 -2.04 -1.14 -27.06
C TYR A 33 -2.88 -2.40 -27.03
N MET A 34 -2.54 -3.36 -27.89
CA MET A 34 -3.20 -4.66 -27.95
C MET A 34 -2.44 -5.66 -27.09
N ILE A 35 -3.11 -6.29 -26.12
CA ILE A 35 -2.52 -7.28 -25.22
C ILE A 35 -3.02 -8.67 -25.65
N ARG A 36 -2.08 -9.56 -25.97
CA ARG A 36 -2.34 -10.91 -26.48
C ARG A 36 -2.54 -11.89 -25.31
N SER A 37 -3.79 -12.10 -24.91
CA SER A 37 -4.22 -13.08 -23.90
C SER A 37 -3.71 -14.52 -24.15
N ASN A 38 -3.43 -14.88 -25.40
CA ASN A 38 -2.93 -16.20 -25.81
C ASN A 38 -1.39 -16.29 -25.88
N GLN A 39 -0.66 -15.24 -25.51
CA GLN A 39 0.81 -15.20 -25.54
C GLN A 39 1.35 -14.77 -24.17
N PRO A 40 1.22 -15.63 -23.14
CA PRO A 40 1.81 -15.38 -21.83
C PRO A 40 3.35 -15.39 -21.91
N LEU A 41 3.98 -14.57 -21.07
CA LEU A 41 5.43 -14.40 -20.96
C LEU A 41 5.87 -14.68 -19.51
N SER A 42 5.85 -15.96 -19.10
CA SER A 42 6.13 -16.37 -17.71
C SER A 42 7.42 -15.77 -17.14
N ASP A 43 8.48 -15.69 -17.95
CA ASP A 43 9.79 -15.16 -17.54
C ASP A 43 9.77 -13.69 -17.16
N LEU A 44 8.77 -12.93 -17.61
CA LEU A 44 8.55 -11.51 -17.31
C LEU A 44 7.44 -11.28 -16.27
N SER A 45 6.78 -12.34 -15.81
CA SER A 45 5.75 -12.21 -14.77
C SER A 45 6.37 -11.81 -13.43
N THR A 46 5.56 -11.24 -12.55
CA THR A 46 5.89 -10.96 -11.15
C THR A 46 5.02 -11.86 -10.25
N PRO A 47 5.31 -11.99 -8.94
CA PRO A 47 4.43 -12.75 -8.03
C PRO A 47 2.98 -12.23 -8.02
N THR A 48 2.80 -10.94 -8.34
CA THR A 48 1.56 -10.18 -8.20
C THR A 48 0.91 -9.77 -9.52
N ALA A 49 1.56 -10.05 -10.66
CA ALA A 49 1.04 -9.75 -11.99
C ALA A 49 1.53 -10.73 -13.06
N GLU A 50 0.65 -11.09 -13.98
CA GLU A 50 0.94 -11.98 -15.10
C GLU A 50 1.35 -11.18 -16.34
N ALA A 51 2.41 -11.63 -17.03
CA ALA A 51 2.92 -10.96 -18.21
C ALA A 51 2.38 -11.56 -19.52
N PHE A 52 2.04 -10.69 -20.48
CA PHE A 52 1.55 -11.05 -21.81
C PHE A 52 2.24 -10.21 -22.88
N ALA A 53 2.36 -10.74 -24.09
CA ALA A 53 2.86 -9.96 -25.23
C ALA A 53 1.92 -8.78 -25.53
N ALA A 54 2.50 -7.62 -25.82
CA ALA A 54 1.78 -6.40 -26.16
C ALA A 54 2.28 -5.79 -27.47
N GLU A 55 1.38 -5.17 -28.23
CA GLU A 55 1.67 -4.51 -29.49
C GLU A 55 1.16 -3.06 -29.46
N ASP A 56 1.98 -2.10 -29.88
CA ASP A 56 1.55 -0.73 -30.11
C ASP A 56 1.04 -0.59 -31.55
N LYS A 57 -0.25 -0.28 -31.73
CA LYS A 57 -0.83 -0.06 -33.07
C LYS A 57 -0.16 1.07 -33.86
N ARG A 58 0.50 2.03 -33.20
CA ARG A 58 1.18 3.14 -33.85
C ARG A 58 2.64 2.83 -34.19
N ASP A 59 3.25 1.89 -33.47
CA ASP A 59 4.63 1.46 -33.67
C ASP A 59 4.77 -0.05 -33.43
N PRO A 60 4.35 -0.89 -34.40
CA PRO A 60 4.38 -2.34 -34.24
C PRO A 60 5.79 -2.92 -34.09
N GLY A 61 6.84 -2.16 -34.44
CA GLY A 61 8.23 -2.59 -34.34
C GLY A 61 8.78 -2.49 -32.92
N ARG A 62 8.13 -1.74 -32.03
CA ARG A 62 8.56 -1.58 -30.65
C ARG A 62 8.24 -2.83 -29.83
N PRO A 63 9.25 -3.51 -29.25
CA PRO A 63 9.00 -4.72 -28.48
C PRO A 63 8.40 -4.35 -27.11
N LEU A 64 7.15 -4.76 -26.85
CA LEU A 64 6.43 -4.46 -25.63
C LEU A 64 5.90 -5.73 -24.95
N TYR A 65 5.63 -5.62 -23.65
CA TYR A 65 4.82 -6.58 -22.91
C TYR A 65 3.93 -5.84 -21.91
N ALA A 66 2.87 -6.49 -21.45
CA ALA A 66 1.95 -5.96 -20.46
C ALA A 66 1.91 -6.86 -19.23
N LEU A 67 1.87 -6.26 -18.05
CA LEU A 67 1.55 -6.89 -16.78
C LEU A 67 0.08 -6.67 -16.44
N ILE A 68 -0.64 -7.74 -16.17
CA ILE A 68 -2.03 -7.73 -15.69
C ILE A 68 -1.99 -7.93 -14.17
N CYS A 69 -2.30 -6.88 -13.42
CA CYS A 69 -2.25 -6.91 -11.96
C CYS A 69 -3.36 -7.80 -11.38
N LYS A 70 -3.02 -8.56 -10.33
CA LYS A 70 -4.02 -9.20 -9.47
C LYS A 70 -4.85 -8.12 -8.75
N PRO A 71 -6.15 -8.35 -8.52
CA PRO A 71 -7.05 -7.35 -7.92
C PRO A 71 -6.83 -7.16 -6.41
N ASP A 72 -6.19 -8.12 -5.74
CA ASP A 72 -6.19 -8.23 -4.28
C ASP A 72 -5.20 -7.29 -3.60
N LEU A 73 -4.37 -6.62 -4.41
CA LEU A 73 -3.30 -5.75 -3.96
C LEU A 73 -3.41 -4.39 -4.67
N PRO A 74 -3.28 -3.27 -3.95
CA PRO A 74 -3.33 -1.96 -4.59
C PRO A 74 -2.05 -1.70 -5.40
N PRO A 75 -2.17 -1.34 -6.69
CA PRO A 75 -1.04 -0.91 -7.50
C PRO A 75 -0.59 0.52 -7.15
N ARG A 76 0.67 0.86 -7.43
CA ARG A 76 1.26 2.17 -7.11
C ARG A 76 1.02 3.19 -8.24
N THR A 77 -0.23 3.60 -8.44
CA THR A 77 -0.60 4.48 -9.57
C THR A 77 0.04 5.88 -9.51
N ASN A 78 0.38 6.38 -8.33
CA ASN A 78 1.19 7.59 -8.15
C ASN A 78 2.58 7.43 -8.80
N VAL A 79 3.21 6.27 -8.60
CA VAL A 79 4.50 5.92 -9.22
C VAL A 79 4.33 5.68 -10.72
N MET A 80 3.27 5.00 -11.15
CA MET A 80 2.97 4.85 -12.59
C MET A 80 2.84 6.19 -13.30
N ARG A 81 2.19 7.18 -12.66
CA ARG A 81 2.04 8.54 -13.17
C ARG A 81 3.40 9.25 -13.26
N ALA A 82 4.25 9.11 -12.25
CA ALA A 82 5.58 9.72 -12.21
C ALA A 82 6.56 9.10 -13.23
N LEU A 83 6.47 7.79 -13.48
CA LEU A 83 7.42 7.04 -14.31
C LEU A 83 6.99 6.85 -15.76
N LYS A 84 5.73 7.15 -16.12
CA LYS A 84 5.25 6.99 -17.49
C LYS A 84 6.11 7.79 -18.47
N GLY A 85 6.73 7.08 -19.41
CA GLY A 85 7.59 7.64 -20.46
C GLY A 85 9.01 7.97 -20.01
N VAL A 86 9.35 7.83 -18.73
CA VAL A 86 10.71 8.08 -18.22
C VAL A 86 11.71 7.12 -18.87
N SER A 87 12.82 7.67 -19.35
CA SER A 87 13.90 6.91 -19.96
C SER A 87 15.17 7.10 -19.13
N SER A 88 15.61 6.04 -18.46
CA SER A 88 16.87 6.00 -17.73
C SER A 88 17.64 4.71 -18.07
N PRO A 89 19.00 4.74 -18.13
CA PRO A 89 19.79 3.56 -18.44
C PRO A 89 19.48 2.37 -17.53
N GLY A 90 19.26 2.60 -16.23
CA GLY A 90 19.00 1.56 -15.23
C GLY A 90 17.53 1.31 -14.90
N LEU A 91 16.58 1.81 -15.70
CA LEU A 91 15.15 1.63 -15.45
C LEU A 91 14.45 1.11 -16.71
N GLN A 92 13.67 0.04 -16.56
CA GLN A 92 12.80 -0.43 -17.62
C GLN A 92 11.68 0.59 -17.88
N GLN A 93 11.51 1.00 -19.14
CA GLN A 93 10.60 2.08 -19.48
C GLN A 93 9.13 1.66 -19.36
N LEU A 94 8.39 2.32 -18.47
CA LEU A 94 6.93 2.23 -18.39
C LEU A 94 6.32 3.06 -19.53
N VAL A 95 5.62 2.40 -20.45
CA VAL A 95 5.08 2.99 -21.68
C VAL A 95 3.67 3.53 -21.47
N GLU A 96 2.80 2.72 -20.88
CA GLU A 96 1.40 3.07 -20.64
C GLU A 96 0.86 2.30 -19.44
N TRP A 97 -0.20 2.80 -18.82
CA TRP A 97 -0.95 2.07 -17.80
C TRP A 97 -2.42 2.48 -17.77
N GLY A 98 -3.25 1.64 -17.18
CA GLY A 98 -4.64 1.96 -16.91
C GLY A 98 -5.52 0.72 -16.75
N PRO A 99 -6.79 0.91 -16.36
CA PRO A 99 -7.75 -0.18 -16.36
C PRO A 99 -8.00 -0.66 -17.79
N LEU A 100 -8.06 -1.97 -17.93
CA LEU A 100 -8.35 -2.69 -19.17
C LEU A 100 -9.43 -3.72 -18.86
N ASN A 101 -10.49 -3.78 -19.66
CA ASN A 101 -11.38 -4.94 -19.62
C ASN A 101 -10.58 -6.15 -20.10
N TRP A 102 -10.25 -7.05 -19.17
CA TRP A 102 -9.40 -8.20 -19.42
C TRP A 102 -10.30 -9.42 -19.66
N PRO A 103 -10.47 -9.87 -20.92
CA PRO A 103 -11.46 -10.89 -21.25
C PRO A 103 -11.27 -12.21 -20.48
N PRO A 104 -10.04 -12.72 -20.26
CA PRO A 104 -9.84 -13.93 -19.45
C PRO A 104 -10.38 -13.81 -18.02
N ALA A 105 -10.27 -12.63 -17.39
CA ALA A 105 -10.78 -12.43 -16.03
C ALA A 105 -12.26 -12.00 -15.98
N GLY A 106 -12.88 -11.68 -17.13
CA GLY A 106 -14.25 -11.18 -17.21
C GLY A 106 -14.49 -9.87 -16.44
N ARG A 107 -13.44 -9.08 -16.21
CA ARG A 107 -13.50 -7.83 -15.44
C ARG A 107 -12.40 -6.87 -15.85
N GLN A 108 -12.49 -5.64 -15.37
CA GLN A 108 -11.41 -4.68 -15.52
C GLN A 108 -10.25 -4.97 -14.56
N CYS A 109 -9.03 -4.97 -15.10
CA CYS A 109 -7.79 -5.15 -14.36
C CYS A 109 -6.86 -3.98 -14.62
N MET A 110 -6.13 -3.54 -13.60
CA MET A 110 -5.03 -2.60 -13.81
C MET A 110 -3.99 -3.27 -14.70
N THR A 111 -3.61 -2.60 -15.78
CA THR A 111 -2.64 -3.09 -16.75
C THR A 111 -1.51 -2.09 -16.88
N VAL A 112 -0.27 -2.60 -16.92
CA VAL A 112 0.95 -1.79 -17.09
C VAL A 112 1.71 -2.31 -18.29
N VAL A 113 2.03 -1.43 -19.24
CA VAL A 113 2.77 -1.75 -20.47
C VAL A 113 4.20 -1.26 -20.32
N TYR A 114 5.15 -2.16 -20.55
CA TYR A 114 6.58 -1.89 -20.46
C TYR A 114 7.28 -2.19 -21.79
N GLU A 115 8.43 -1.55 -22.01
CA GLU A 115 9.38 -2.00 -23.03
C GLU A 115 9.91 -3.39 -22.68
N ARG A 116 9.89 -4.32 -23.63
CA ARG A 116 10.37 -5.68 -23.43
C ARG A 116 11.90 -5.69 -23.41
N PRO A 117 12.55 -6.33 -22.42
CA PRO A 117 14.00 -6.46 -22.40
C PRO A 117 14.53 -7.23 -23.61
N GLY A 118 15.70 -6.84 -24.12
CA GLY A 118 16.40 -7.59 -25.19
C GLY A 118 17.00 -8.91 -24.71
N GLY A 119 17.33 -9.01 -23.42
CA GLY A 119 17.92 -10.17 -22.77
C GLY A 119 17.02 -10.84 -21.73
N ARG A 120 17.65 -11.57 -20.81
CA ARG A 120 16.98 -12.33 -19.75
C ARG A 120 16.97 -11.56 -18.43
N ARG A 121 16.14 -12.03 -17.50
CA ARG A 121 16.21 -11.67 -16.08
C ARG A 121 17.59 -12.05 -15.52
N VAL A 122 18.17 -11.20 -14.67
CA VAL A 122 19.51 -11.41 -14.12
C VAL A 122 19.56 -12.67 -13.25
N MET A 123 18.57 -12.87 -12.38
CA MET A 123 18.40 -14.12 -11.62
C MET A 123 16.95 -14.61 -11.72
N THR A 124 16.74 -15.91 -11.89
CA THR A 124 15.39 -16.52 -11.90
C THR A 124 14.86 -16.82 -10.50
N SER A 125 15.76 -17.03 -9.53
CA SER A 125 15.44 -17.28 -8.12
C SER A 125 16.49 -16.64 -7.23
N ILE A 126 16.08 -16.23 -6.01
CA ILE A 126 16.99 -15.67 -5.00
C ILE A 126 18.00 -16.71 -4.49
N LYS A 127 17.72 -18.01 -4.64
CA LYS A 127 18.67 -19.08 -4.33
C LYS A 127 19.51 -19.50 -5.54
N GLY A 128 19.27 -18.91 -6.70
CA GLY A 128 20.02 -19.21 -7.91
C GLY A 128 21.47 -18.71 -7.85
N GLU A 129 22.27 -19.18 -8.80
CA GLU A 129 23.64 -18.73 -8.99
C GLU A 129 23.78 -18.08 -10.36
N ILE A 130 24.71 -17.14 -10.47
CA ILE A 130 25.07 -16.48 -11.72
C ILE A 130 26.59 -16.40 -11.84
N ARG A 131 27.05 -16.12 -13.06
CA ARG A 131 28.43 -15.70 -13.26
C ARG A 131 28.64 -14.36 -12.53
N ARG A 132 29.67 -14.33 -11.67
CA ARG A 132 30.09 -13.12 -10.96
C ARG A 132 30.38 -12.00 -11.96
N ILE A 133 29.93 -10.79 -11.63
CA ILE A 133 30.33 -9.58 -12.33
C ILE A 133 31.62 -9.11 -11.67
N ASP A 134 32.66 -8.94 -12.50
CA ASP A 134 33.97 -8.52 -12.04
C ASP A 134 33.99 -7.04 -11.58
N GLU A 135 34.94 -6.71 -10.72
CA GLU A 135 35.11 -5.37 -10.14
C GLU A 135 35.35 -4.28 -11.19
N TYR A 136 35.97 -4.62 -12.33
CA TYR A 136 36.22 -3.67 -13.42
C TYR A 136 34.95 -3.42 -14.26
N GLU A 137 33.99 -4.33 -14.23
CA GLU A 137 32.74 -4.23 -14.99
C GLU A 137 31.58 -3.68 -14.15
N ILE A 138 31.55 -3.96 -12.84
CA ILE A 138 30.40 -3.68 -11.99
C ILE A 138 30.06 -2.19 -11.92
N THR A 139 31.06 -1.30 -11.91
CA THR A 139 30.81 0.14 -11.87
C THR A 139 30.02 0.61 -13.09
N LYS A 140 30.45 0.21 -14.29
CA LYS A 140 29.83 0.65 -15.55
C LYS A 140 28.54 -0.08 -15.87
N LYS A 141 28.48 -1.40 -15.64
CA LYS A 141 27.33 -2.24 -15.99
C LYS A 141 26.20 -2.20 -14.96
N VAL A 142 26.52 -1.85 -13.71
CA VAL A 142 25.59 -1.95 -12.58
C VAL A 142 25.46 -0.63 -11.85
N ILE A 143 26.54 -0.13 -11.24
CA ILE A 143 26.44 1.00 -10.29
C ILE A 143 25.95 2.26 -10.99
N GLU A 144 26.59 2.69 -12.07
CA GLU A 144 26.25 3.93 -12.79
C GLU A 144 24.82 3.91 -13.36
N PRO A 145 24.37 2.89 -14.12
CA PRO A 145 22.99 2.84 -14.63
C PRO A 145 21.94 2.82 -13.53
N LEU A 146 22.13 1.99 -12.51
CA LEU A 146 21.13 1.80 -11.45
C LEU A 146 21.05 3.01 -10.52
N MET A 147 22.18 3.65 -10.22
CA MET A 147 22.20 4.94 -9.53
C MET A 147 21.49 6.03 -10.32
N SER A 148 21.66 6.06 -11.66
CA SER A 148 20.92 6.98 -12.53
C SER A 148 19.42 6.76 -12.45
N ALA A 149 18.97 5.51 -12.33
CA ALA A 149 17.56 5.20 -12.12
C ALA A 149 17.04 5.66 -10.75
N ILE A 150 17.77 5.39 -9.66
CA ILE A 150 17.39 5.85 -8.31
C ILE A 150 17.31 7.38 -8.28
N ARG A 151 18.30 8.09 -8.84
CA ARG A 151 18.29 9.56 -8.93
C ARG A 151 17.07 10.10 -9.67
N GLU A 152 16.72 9.46 -10.78
CA GLU A 152 15.57 9.86 -11.61
C GLU A 152 14.23 9.66 -10.87
N MET A 153 14.13 8.61 -10.07
CA MET A 153 12.97 8.33 -9.22
C MET A 153 12.89 9.30 -8.03
N ASP A 154 14.01 9.53 -7.34
CA ASP A 154 14.13 10.46 -6.22
C ASP A 154 13.78 11.90 -6.63
N GLY A 155 14.27 12.34 -7.79
CA GLY A 155 13.92 13.64 -8.38
C GLY A 155 12.42 13.81 -8.72
N ARG A 156 11.63 12.72 -8.67
CA ARG A 156 10.17 12.71 -8.84
C ARG A 156 9.42 12.46 -7.53
N GLY A 157 10.13 12.32 -6.40
CA GLY A 157 9.56 12.03 -5.10
C GLY A 157 8.97 10.62 -5.00
N VAL A 158 9.52 9.65 -5.74
CA VAL A 158 9.07 8.25 -5.69
C VAL A 158 10.25 7.29 -5.48
N THR A 159 9.97 6.14 -4.89
CA THR A 159 10.95 5.09 -4.56
C THR A 159 10.68 3.81 -5.35
N HIS A 160 11.69 2.98 -5.58
CA HIS A 160 11.55 1.71 -6.28
C HIS A 160 10.97 0.62 -5.37
N ARG A 161 11.57 0.39 -4.19
CA ARG A 161 11.08 -0.55 -3.15
C ARG A 161 10.90 -1.99 -3.65
N ALA A 162 11.71 -2.37 -4.64
CA ALA A 162 11.67 -3.69 -5.28
C ALA A 162 13.01 -4.04 -5.97
N ILE A 163 14.11 -3.46 -5.49
CA ILE A 163 15.45 -3.62 -6.07
C ILE A 163 16.04 -4.94 -5.60
N ARG A 164 16.17 -5.88 -6.53
CA ARG A 164 16.77 -7.21 -6.29
C ARG A 164 17.19 -7.85 -7.62
N PRO A 165 18.16 -8.78 -7.64
CA PRO A 165 18.58 -9.46 -8.87
C PRO A 165 17.46 -10.19 -9.61
N THR A 166 16.45 -10.70 -8.90
CA THR A 166 15.27 -11.34 -9.51
C THR A 166 14.27 -10.33 -10.05
N ASN A 167 14.53 -9.03 -9.95
CA ASN A 167 13.73 -7.97 -10.54
C ASN A 167 14.63 -7.00 -11.32
N MET A 168 15.60 -7.57 -12.02
CA MET A 168 16.50 -6.87 -12.94
C MET A 168 16.58 -7.63 -14.25
N PHE A 169 16.77 -6.89 -15.34
CA PHE A 169 16.82 -7.44 -16.69
C PHE A 169 18.01 -6.88 -17.45
N ASP A 170 18.57 -7.71 -18.33
CA ASP A 170 19.47 -7.26 -19.38
C ASP A 170 18.66 -6.63 -20.51
N MET A 171 18.75 -5.30 -20.64
CA MET A 171 17.99 -4.55 -21.64
C MET A 171 18.61 -4.64 -23.03
N SER A 172 19.93 -4.83 -23.15
CA SER A 172 20.63 -4.87 -24.43
C SER A 172 20.75 -6.28 -25.02
N GLY A 173 20.59 -7.32 -24.21
CA GLY A 173 20.69 -8.72 -24.62
C GLY A 173 22.12 -9.25 -24.69
N ASN A 174 23.11 -8.41 -24.40
CA ASN A 174 24.53 -8.75 -24.34
C ASN A 174 25.15 -8.54 -22.94
N GLY A 175 24.34 -8.17 -21.94
CA GLY A 175 24.76 -7.95 -20.56
C GLY A 175 25.35 -6.58 -20.25
N ASP A 176 25.35 -5.64 -21.19
CA ASP A 176 25.99 -4.31 -21.00
C ASP A 176 25.07 -3.30 -20.32
N ARG A 177 23.75 -3.49 -20.35
CA ARG A 177 22.78 -2.57 -19.74
C ARG A 177 21.83 -3.33 -18.83
N LEU A 178 22.14 -3.37 -17.54
CA LEU A 178 21.21 -3.88 -16.53
C LEU A 178 20.28 -2.76 -16.07
N ALA A 179 18.99 -3.09 -15.95
CA ALA A 179 17.97 -2.18 -15.47
C ALA A 179 17.05 -2.85 -14.46
N PHE A 180 16.48 -2.04 -13.57
CA PHE A 180 15.40 -2.48 -12.69
C PHE A 180 14.13 -2.79 -13.47
N GLY A 181 13.41 -3.80 -12.98
CA GLY A 181 12.12 -4.24 -13.49
C GLY A 181 10.92 -3.50 -12.90
N ASP A 182 9.80 -4.19 -12.78
CA ASP A 182 8.56 -3.64 -12.27
C ASP A 182 8.66 -3.22 -10.79
N CYS A 183 8.05 -2.08 -10.46
CA CYS A 183 7.93 -1.60 -9.09
C CYS A 183 6.54 -1.07 -8.75
N VAL A 184 5.55 -1.28 -9.63
CA VAL A 184 4.25 -0.61 -9.53
C VAL A 184 3.07 -1.57 -9.44
N THR A 185 3.25 -2.86 -9.74
CA THR A 185 2.13 -3.83 -9.70
C THR A 185 1.76 -4.30 -8.30
N ALA A 186 2.60 -4.03 -7.29
CA ALA A 186 2.35 -4.34 -5.89
C ALA A 186 2.64 -3.15 -4.97
N PRO A 187 2.16 -3.18 -3.71
CA PRO A 187 2.54 -2.21 -2.71
C PRO A 187 4.05 -2.14 -2.48
N PRO A 188 4.58 -1.00 -2.02
CA PRO A 188 6.02 -0.82 -1.87
C PRO A 188 6.62 -1.87 -0.93
N GLY A 189 7.66 -2.56 -1.39
CA GLY A 189 8.34 -3.61 -0.61
C GLY A 189 7.58 -4.93 -0.51
N PHE A 190 6.33 -5.06 -1.00
CA PHE A 190 5.52 -6.26 -0.77
C PHE A 190 6.20 -7.55 -1.25
N ASP A 191 6.70 -7.55 -2.50
CA ASP A 191 7.39 -8.70 -3.11
C ASP A 191 8.91 -8.72 -2.82
N GLN A 192 9.39 -7.84 -1.95
CA GLN A 192 10.80 -7.73 -1.64
C GLN A 192 11.16 -8.71 -0.50
N PRO A 193 12.17 -9.58 -0.65
CA PRO A 193 12.60 -10.45 0.44
C PRO A 193 13.16 -9.62 1.60
N VAL A 194 13.02 -10.11 2.85
CA VAL A 194 13.49 -9.39 4.07
C VAL A 194 14.99 -9.07 4.00
N LEU A 195 15.77 -9.87 3.27
CA LEU A 195 17.19 -9.61 3.06
C LEU A 195 17.47 -8.26 2.38
N PHE A 196 16.61 -7.83 1.46
CA PHE A 196 16.74 -6.58 0.70
C PHE A 196 16.11 -5.38 1.42
N GLU A 197 15.46 -5.58 2.56
CA GLU A 197 14.92 -4.50 3.38
C GLU A 197 15.86 -4.10 4.52
N PRO A 198 15.97 -2.81 4.86
CA PRO A 198 16.52 -2.39 6.14
C PRO A 198 15.80 -3.05 7.32
N ILE A 199 16.40 -3.03 8.50
CA ILE A 199 15.87 -3.71 9.70
C ILE A 199 14.44 -3.28 10.00
N GLU A 200 14.16 -1.98 9.93
CA GLU A 200 12.87 -1.36 10.26
C GLU A 200 11.76 -1.85 9.33
N SER A 201 12.01 -1.82 8.01
CA SER A 201 11.05 -2.31 7.02
C SER A 201 10.94 -3.84 7.04
N GLY A 202 12.04 -4.54 7.30
CA GLY A 202 12.08 -5.99 7.48
C GLY A 202 11.31 -6.50 8.72
N MET A 203 11.08 -5.65 9.72
CA MET A 203 10.22 -5.94 10.88
C MET A 203 8.73 -5.87 10.56
N CYS A 204 8.34 -5.16 9.49
CA CYS A 204 6.93 -4.98 9.12
C CYS A 204 6.35 -6.24 8.46
N ASN A 205 5.03 -6.39 8.55
CA ASN A 205 4.31 -7.24 7.62
C ASN A 205 4.58 -6.73 6.18
N PRO A 206 4.83 -7.60 5.18
CA PRO A 206 5.20 -7.16 3.83
C PRO A 206 4.25 -6.14 3.21
N ILE A 207 2.95 -6.29 3.46
CA ILE A 207 1.89 -5.38 2.98
C ILE A 207 1.89 -3.99 3.63
N ALA A 208 2.62 -3.82 4.72
CA ALA A 208 2.58 -2.65 5.59
C ALA A 208 3.95 -1.97 5.74
N ARG A 209 4.87 -2.22 4.80
CA ARG A 209 6.25 -1.68 4.82
C ARG A 209 6.36 -0.19 4.55
N GLY A 210 5.37 0.42 3.89
CA GLY A 210 5.40 1.83 3.54
C GLY A 210 6.24 2.15 2.32
N SER A 211 6.05 3.36 1.79
CA SER A 211 6.75 3.87 0.60
C SER A 211 8.23 4.10 0.84
N GLY A 212 8.63 4.31 2.11
CA GLY A 212 10.01 4.49 2.47
C GLY A 212 10.64 5.73 1.82
N ASN A 213 11.96 5.77 1.77
CA ASN A 213 12.72 6.82 1.09
C ASN A 213 13.83 6.21 0.22
N PHE A 214 14.53 7.05 -0.56
CA PHE A 214 15.56 6.60 -1.49
C PHE A 214 16.74 5.89 -0.80
N THR A 215 16.99 6.13 0.50
CA THR A 215 18.07 5.43 1.23
C THR A 215 17.79 3.93 1.38
N GLU A 216 16.53 3.51 1.34
CA GLU A 216 16.14 2.10 1.36
C GLU A 216 16.37 1.44 -0.01
N ASP A 217 16.21 2.21 -1.10
CA ASP A 217 16.60 1.77 -2.43
C ASP A 217 18.12 1.60 -2.55
N PHE A 218 18.91 2.50 -1.92
CA PHE A 218 20.36 2.35 -1.80
C PHE A 218 20.78 1.15 -0.98
N TYR A 219 20.10 0.88 0.13
CA TYR A 219 20.29 -0.35 0.90
C TYR A 219 20.06 -1.58 0.02
N SER A 220 18.92 -1.63 -0.67
CA SER A 220 18.54 -2.72 -1.58
C SER A 220 19.55 -2.89 -2.73
N LEU A 221 20.08 -1.77 -3.25
CA LEU A 221 21.16 -1.75 -4.24
C LEU A 221 22.46 -2.34 -3.67
N GLY A 222 22.83 -2.01 -2.43
CA GLY A 222 23.98 -2.61 -1.75
C GLY A 222 23.88 -4.13 -1.65
N VAL A 223 22.71 -4.65 -1.26
CA VAL A 223 22.47 -6.10 -1.19
C VAL A 223 22.54 -6.72 -2.58
N THR A 224 21.98 -6.05 -3.58
CA THR A 224 22.02 -6.47 -4.99
C THR A 224 23.46 -6.53 -5.51
N ILE A 225 24.28 -5.51 -5.26
CA ILE A 225 25.70 -5.48 -5.65
C ILE A 225 26.46 -6.65 -5.00
N ALA A 226 26.21 -6.94 -3.73
CA ALA A 226 26.82 -8.08 -3.05
C ALA A 226 26.48 -9.41 -3.75
N PHE A 227 25.22 -9.62 -4.16
CA PHE A 227 24.82 -10.81 -4.93
C PHE A 227 25.55 -10.90 -6.27
N LEU A 228 25.70 -9.78 -6.98
CA LEU A 228 26.37 -9.77 -8.30
C LEU A 228 27.88 -10.01 -8.21
N LEU A 229 28.53 -9.50 -7.16
CA LEU A 229 29.97 -9.74 -6.89
C LEU A 229 30.22 -11.19 -6.47
N LEU A 230 29.36 -11.75 -5.61
CA LEU A 230 29.52 -13.11 -5.10
C LEU A 230 28.98 -14.18 -6.06
N GLY A 231 28.06 -13.81 -6.95
CA GLY A 231 27.39 -14.69 -7.89
C GLY A 231 26.35 -15.62 -7.25
N ARG A 232 25.99 -15.39 -5.98
CA ARG A 232 25.11 -16.25 -5.17
C ARG A 232 24.50 -15.46 -4.02
N ASN A 233 23.50 -16.05 -3.36
CA ASN A 233 23.00 -15.59 -2.07
C ASN A 233 23.89 -16.12 -0.92
N PRO A 234 24.61 -15.26 -0.17
CA PRO A 234 25.51 -15.70 0.89
C PRO A 234 24.79 -16.28 2.11
N VAL A 235 23.48 -16.04 2.26
CA VAL A 235 22.65 -16.45 3.41
C VAL A 235 21.46 -17.31 2.97
N ALA A 236 21.60 -18.09 1.89
CA ALA A 236 20.52 -18.88 1.30
C ALA A 236 19.90 -19.93 2.26
N ASN A 237 20.62 -20.30 3.32
CA ASN A 237 20.20 -21.25 4.35
C ASN A 237 19.44 -20.60 5.52
N LEU A 238 19.39 -19.28 5.61
CA LEU A 238 18.69 -18.58 6.67
C LEU A 238 17.25 -18.26 6.24
N ASN A 239 16.32 -18.39 7.18
CA ASN A 239 14.96 -17.89 7.02
C ASN A 239 14.88 -16.40 7.38
N ASP A 240 13.76 -15.76 7.08
CA ASP A 240 13.57 -14.31 7.30
C ASP A 240 13.77 -13.89 8.77
N GLU A 241 13.35 -14.73 9.72
CA GLU A 241 13.54 -14.44 11.14
C GLU A 241 15.02 -14.48 11.56
N ALA A 242 15.76 -15.48 11.09
CA ALA A 242 17.19 -15.60 11.35
C ALA A 242 17.96 -14.45 10.67
N ILE A 243 17.57 -14.07 9.45
CA ILE A 243 18.14 -12.90 8.75
C ILE A 243 17.92 -11.64 9.59
N LEU A 244 16.68 -11.36 10.00
CA LEU A 244 16.37 -10.16 10.77
C LEU A 244 17.10 -10.15 12.13
N SER A 245 17.11 -11.28 12.84
CA SER A 245 17.84 -11.40 14.11
C SER A 245 19.34 -11.17 13.92
N ALA A 246 19.93 -11.67 12.84
CA ALA A 246 21.34 -11.47 12.55
C ALA A 246 21.64 -10.03 12.15
N LYS A 247 20.80 -9.37 11.33
CA LYS A 247 20.94 -7.94 11.03
C LYS A 247 20.99 -7.10 12.30
N ILE A 248 20.09 -7.37 13.27
CA ILE A 248 20.07 -6.66 14.56
C ILE A 248 21.34 -6.94 15.39
N GLN A 249 21.82 -8.18 15.43
CA GLN A 249 22.92 -8.58 16.34
C GLN A 249 24.31 -8.23 15.82
N GLN A 250 24.55 -8.42 14.51
CA GLN A 250 25.89 -8.30 13.92
C GLN A 250 25.96 -7.23 12.82
N GLY A 251 24.83 -6.68 12.38
CA GLY A 251 24.75 -5.72 11.29
C GLY A 251 24.64 -6.38 9.91
N THR A 252 23.96 -5.70 8.98
CA THR A 252 23.73 -6.20 7.61
C THR A 252 25.02 -6.50 6.86
N TYR A 253 26.00 -5.58 6.89
CA TYR A 253 27.27 -5.77 6.19
C TYR A 253 27.99 -7.05 6.64
N ASN A 254 28.10 -7.28 7.96
CA ASN A 254 28.77 -8.45 8.50
C ASN A 254 28.00 -9.75 8.19
N LEU A 255 26.67 -9.70 8.17
CA LEU A 255 25.83 -10.83 7.78
C LEU A 255 26.04 -11.24 6.32
N LEU A 256 26.07 -10.28 5.41
CA LEU A 256 26.15 -10.56 3.97
C LEU A 256 27.57 -10.86 3.49
N ILE A 257 28.55 -10.11 3.99
CA ILE A 257 29.92 -10.16 3.51
C ILE A 257 30.79 -11.02 4.42
N GLY A 258 30.71 -10.84 5.74
CA GLY A 258 31.49 -11.61 6.71
C GLY A 258 32.99 -11.64 6.37
N GLU A 259 33.49 -12.84 6.05
CA GLU A 259 34.90 -13.09 5.67
C GLU A 259 35.12 -13.19 4.14
N GLU A 260 34.11 -12.90 3.33
CA GLU A 260 34.24 -12.90 1.87
C GLU A 260 35.31 -11.90 1.40
N ARG A 261 36.10 -12.31 0.42
CA ARG A 261 37.21 -11.50 -0.09
C ARG A 261 36.72 -10.58 -1.21
N LEU A 262 36.66 -9.29 -0.90
CA LEU A 262 36.29 -8.25 -1.85
C LEU A 262 37.42 -7.20 -2.01
N PRO A 263 37.50 -6.52 -3.17
CA PRO A 263 38.40 -5.39 -3.36
C PRO A 263 38.10 -4.26 -2.40
N LEU A 264 39.12 -3.51 -1.98
CA LEU A 264 38.96 -2.39 -1.04
C LEU A 264 37.89 -1.36 -1.46
N PRO A 265 37.79 -0.94 -2.75
CA PRO A 265 36.74 -0.02 -3.16
C PRO A 265 35.32 -0.60 -2.97
N MET A 266 35.14 -1.90 -3.23
CA MET A 266 33.85 -2.59 -3.04
C MET A 266 33.51 -2.75 -1.56
N ILE A 267 34.51 -2.98 -0.70
CA ILE A 267 34.33 -3.01 0.76
C ILE A 267 33.83 -1.65 1.27
N GLU A 268 34.45 -0.55 0.82
CA GLU A 268 34.07 0.81 1.21
C GLU A 268 32.62 1.11 0.77
N LEU A 269 32.29 0.83 -0.48
CA LEU A 269 30.95 1.00 -1.05
C LEU A 269 29.89 0.21 -0.26
N LEU A 270 30.11 -1.10 -0.06
CA LEU A 270 29.14 -1.95 0.61
C LEU A 270 28.97 -1.59 2.09
N ARG A 271 30.01 -1.12 2.78
CA ARG A 271 29.87 -0.61 4.14
C ARG A 271 28.99 0.63 4.19
N GLY A 272 29.13 1.52 3.21
CA GLY A 272 28.31 2.71 3.04
C GLY A 272 26.83 2.40 2.82
N LEU A 273 26.54 1.58 1.81
CA LEU A 273 25.16 1.24 1.41
C LEU A 273 24.45 0.33 2.43
N LEU A 274 25.18 -0.58 3.09
CA LEU A 274 24.63 -1.55 4.04
C LEU A 274 24.76 -1.08 5.50
N CYS A 275 24.93 0.23 5.73
CA CYS A 275 24.86 0.80 7.06
C CYS A 275 23.40 0.71 7.58
N ASP A 276 23.20 0.04 8.71
CA ASP A 276 21.85 -0.12 9.28
C ASP A 276 21.34 1.20 9.89
N ASP A 277 22.23 2.09 10.34
CA ASP A 277 21.89 3.45 10.77
C ASP A 277 21.53 4.30 9.54
N SER A 278 20.26 4.69 9.41
CA SER A 278 19.75 5.46 8.27
C SER A 278 20.42 6.82 8.13
N ASP A 279 20.87 7.43 9.23
CA ASP A 279 21.45 8.78 9.22
C ASP A 279 22.90 8.77 8.71
N GLN A 280 23.54 7.60 8.72
CA GLN A 280 24.91 7.39 8.25
C GLN A 280 24.98 6.61 6.94
N ARG A 281 23.87 6.01 6.51
CA ARG A 281 23.80 5.26 5.25
C ARG A 281 24.07 6.18 4.08
N TRP A 282 24.91 5.72 3.17
CA TRP A 282 25.26 6.49 1.99
C TRP A 282 24.04 6.82 1.13
N GLY A 283 23.98 8.08 0.71
CA GLY A 283 23.02 8.59 -0.26
C GLY A 283 23.65 8.86 -1.63
N LEU A 284 22.93 9.65 -2.45
CA LEU A 284 23.38 10.06 -3.79
C LEU A 284 24.73 10.80 -3.75
N GLU A 285 24.89 11.74 -2.80
CA GLU A 285 26.09 12.57 -2.69
C GLU A 285 27.34 11.74 -2.33
N ASP A 286 27.21 10.80 -1.39
CA ASP A 286 28.31 9.92 -1.00
C ASP A 286 28.76 9.05 -2.17
N LEU A 287 27.81 8.52 -2.93
CA LEU A 287 28.10 7.67 -4.08
C LEU A 287 28.72 8.45 -5.24
N ASP A 288 28.30 9.70 -5.47
CA ASP A 288 28.93 10.61 -6.44
C ASP A 288 30.40 10.89 -6.06
N LEU A 289 30.66 11.18 -4.78
CA LEU A 289 32.02 11.39 -4.28
C LEU A 289 32.87 10.12 -4.44
N TRP A 290 32.33 8.96 -4.09
CA TRP A 290 33.03 7.68 -4.24
C TRP A 290 33.33 7.36 -5.71
N LEU A 291 32.39 7.55 -6.63
CA LEU A 291 32.58 7.38 -8.08
C LEU A 291 33.66 8.31 -8.65
N SER A 292 33.81 9.51 -8.07
CA SER A 292 34.88 10.45 -8.44
C SER A 292 36.27 10.04 -7.93
N GLY A 293 36.39 8.91 -7.24
CA GLY A 293 37.64 8.39 -6.67
C GLY A 293 38.03 9.00 -5.33
N ARG A 294 37.13 9.76 -4.68
CA ARG A 294 37.34 10.29 -3.33
C ARG A 294 37.17 9.17 -2.31
N ARG A 295 38.09 9.11 -1.34
CA ARG A 295 37.93 8.28 -0.15
C ARG A 295 36.95 8.94 0.81
N MET A 296 36.02 8.15 1.32
CA MET A 296 35.02 8.61 2.27
C MET A 296 35.52 8.44 3.70
N SER A 297 34.97 9.26 4.59
CA SER A 297 35.25 9.11 6.02
C SER A 297 34.72 7.77 6.53
N PRO A 298 35.46 7.04 7.37
CA PRO A 298 34.96 5.81 7.96
C PRO A 298 33.68 6.06 8.74
N LEU A 299 32.67 5.20 8.52
CA LEU A 299 31.44 5.20 9.31
C LEU A 299 31.76 4.95 10.78
N GLN A 300 31.04 5.65 11.68
CA GLN A 300 31.20 5.48 13.12
C GLN A 300 30.06 4.62 13.65
N PRO A 301 30.32 3.37 14.10
CA PRO A 301 29.27 2.51 14.62
C PRO A 301 28.61 3.16 15.83
N ARG A 302 27.36 3.61 15.69
CA ARG A 302 26.50 3.99 16.82
C ARG A 302 25.84 2.71 17.35
N GLY A 303 26.61 1.92 18.08
CA GLY A 303 26.08 0.71 18.72
C GLY A 303 25.10 1.08 19.85
N GLU A 304 24.00 0.33 19.97
CA GLU A 304 23.14 0.45 21.15
C GLU A 304 23.90 0.09 22.43
N LYS A 305 23.54 0.77 23.53
CA LYS A 305 24.12 0.48 24.83
C LYS A 305 23.76 -0.94 25.26
N ARG A 306 24.77 -1.79 25.37
CA ARG A 306 24.63 -3.18 25.82
C ARG A 306 24.56 -3.23 27.34
N ALA A 307 23.59 -3.98 27.87
CA ALA A 307 23.40 -4.20 29.29
C ALA A 307 24.51 -5.07 29.89
N ALA A 308 24.89 -4.79 31.14
CA ALA A 308 25.85 -5.61 31.89
C ALA A 308 25.32 -7.01 32.24
N ARG A 309 23.99 -7.17 32.31
CA ARG A 309 23.30 -8.45 32.51
C ARG A 309 22.13 -8.56 31.55
N GLY A 310 21.94 -9.74 30.97
CA GLY A 310 20.83 -10.01 30.07
C GLY A 310 19.46 -9.95 30.77
N PHE A 311 18.43 -9.57 30.03
CA PHE A 311 17.04 -9.72 30.43
C PHE A 311 16.55 -11.11 30.01
N PRO A 312 16.18 -12.00 30.96
CA PRO A 312 15.66 -13.31 30.61
C PRO A 312 14.22 -13.21 30.12
N PHE A 313 13.96 -13.68 28.90
CA PHE A 313 12.62 -13.71 28.31
C PHE A 313 12.50 -14.90 27.34
N GLN A 314 11.40 -15.67 27.44
CA GLN A 314 11.15 -16.81 26.55
C GLN A 314 12.35 -17.79 26.41
N GLY A 315 13.05 -18.06 27.51
CA GLY A 315 14.20 -18.98 27.52
C GLY A 315 15.50 -18.44 26.92
N LYS A 316 15.54 -17.16 26.51
CA LYS A 316 16.74 -16.48 25.99
C LYS A 316 17.09 -15.26 26.83
N GLU A 317 18.37 -14.91 26.88
CA GLU A 317 18.85 -13.65 27.46
C GLU A 317 19.04 -12.57 26.38
N TYR A 318 18.53 -11.37 26.65
CA TYR A 318 18.62 -10.23 25.75
C TYR A 318 19.46 -9.10 26.37
N PHE A 319 20.40 -8.55 25.62
CA PHE A 319 21.38 -7.60 26.15
C PHE A 319 21.18 -6.16 25.66
N ASN A 320 20.27 -5.89 24.73
CA ASN A 320 19.94 -4.55 24.27
C ASN A 320 18.43 -4.38 24.11
N GLY A 321 17.99 -3.12 24.04
CA GLY A 321 16.57 -2.76 23.97
C GLY A 321 15.92 -3.26 22.69
N ARG A 322 16.61 -3.14 21.55
CA ARG A 322 16.11 -3.53 20.24
C ARG A 322 15.78 -5.01 20.11
N GLU A 323 16.71 -5.89 20.49
CA GLU A 323 16.48 -7.34 20.46
C GLU A 323 15.36 -7.76 21.41
N LEU A 324 15.34 -7.18 22.62
CA LEU A 324 14.29 -7.48 23.60
C LEU A 324 12.93 -7.03 23.10
N SER A 325 12.86 -5.83 22.54
CA SER A 325 11.62 -5.27 21.97
C SER A 325 11.09 -6.14 20.83
N GLN A 326 11.97 -6.60 19.94
CA GLN A 326 11.58 -7.52 18.88
C GLN A 326 11.05 -8.84 19.43
N ALA A 327 11.69 -9.43 20.43
CA ALA A 327 11.22 -10.67 21.06
C ALA A 327 9.87 -10.49 21.77
N MET A 328 9.71 -9.41 22.54
CA MET A 328 8.47 -9.09 23.24
C MET A 328 7.31 -8.85 22.26
N SER A 329 7.56 -8.24 21.10
CA SER A 329 6.52 -8.01 20.09
C SER A 329 5.92 -9.30 19.51
N LYS A 330 6.72 -10.39 19.45
CA LYS A 330 6.28 -11.70 18.94
C LYS A 330 5.53 -12.52 19.99
N ALA A 331 5.84 -12.31 21.27
CA ALA A 331 5.24 -12.99 22.40
C ALA A 331 4.43 -12.00 23.25
N TRP A 332 3.43 -11.36 22.61
CA TRP A 332 2.72 -10.18 23.11
C TRP A 332 2.14 -10.39 24.52
N ASP A 333 1.32 -11.43 24.70
CA ASP A 333 0.68 -11.73 25.99
C ASP A 333 1.71 -12.09 27.08
N GLN A 334 2.81 -12.74 26.69
CA GLN A 334 3.88 -13.10 27.63
C GLN A 334 4.79 -11.91 27.97
N ALA A 335 4.82 -10.88 27.14
CA ALA A 335 5.60 -9.67 27.36
C ALA A 335 4.97 -8.75 28.41
N ILE A 336 3.63 -8.72 28.53
CA ILE A 336 2.91 -7.82 29.46
C ILE A 336 3.32 -8.04 30.94
N PRO A 337 3.26 -9.26 31.51
CA PRO A 337 3.54 -9.48 32.93
C PRO A 337 4.89 -8.93 33.41
N PRO A 338 6.04 -9.23 32.76
CA PRO A 338 7.32 -8.75 33.26
C PRO A 338 7.49 -7.22 33.19
N VAL A 339 6.79 -6.50 32.30
CA VAL A 339 6.84 -5.03 32.31
C VAL A 339 5.91 -4.45 33.39
N VAL A 340 4.72 -5.03 33.59
CA VAL A 340 3.79 -4.62 34.66
C VAL A 340 4.38 -4.87 36.05
N GLU A 341 5.09 -5.99 36.24
CA GLU A 341 5.77 -6.35 37.50
C GLU A 341 7.03 -5.51 37.79
N GLY A 342 7.37 -4.56 36.91
CA GLY A 342 8.54 -3.67 37.08
C GLY A 342 9.90 -4.31 36.79
N LYS A 343 9.94 -5.55 36.26
CA LYS A 343 11.21 -6.23 35.94
C LYS A 343 11.96 -5.49 34.84
N LEU A 344 11.24 -5.03 33.81
CA LEU A 344 11.83 -4.25 32.71
C LEU A 344 12.39 -2.91 33.19
N GLU A 345 11.63 -2.19 34.02
CA GLU A 345 12.09 -0.93 34.62
C GLU A 345 13.39 -1.11 35.40
N LEU A 346 13.43 -2.15 36.25
CA LEU A 346 14.60 -2.47 37.06
C LEU A 346 15.82 -2.81 36.20
N TRP A 347 15.61 -3.56 35.12
CA TRP A 347 16.67 -3.93 34.18
C TRP A 347 17.22 -2.70 33.43
N LEU A 348 16.34 -1.83 32.92
CA LEU A 348 16.75 -0.56 32.30
C LEU A 348 17.55 0.29 33.27
N ARG A 349 17.11 0.38 34.53
CA ARG A 349 17.76 1.21 35.55
C ARG A 349 19.12 0.67 36.01
N ARG A 350 19.26 -0.65 36.15
CA ARG A 350 20.44 -1.28 36.79
C ARG A 350 21.41 -1.95 35.82
N ALA A 351 20.90 -2.58 34.76
CA ALA A 351 21.73 -3.34 33.83
C ALA A 351 22.09 -2.53 32.59
N VAL A 352 21.15 -1.77 32.04
CA VAL A 352 21.39 -0.81 30.94
C VAL A 352 21.92 0.53 31.47
N GLU A 353 21.57 0.87 32.72
CA GLU A 353 21.86 2.16 33.36
C GLU A 353 21.25 3.36 32.61
N ASP A 354 20.04 3.18 32.06
CA ASP A 354 19.26 4.21 31.40
C ASP A 354 18.11 4.63 32.33
N LYS A 355 18.41 5.55 33.25
CA LYS A 355 17.46 5.99 34.29
C LYS A 355 16.28 6.75 33.71
N ASP A 356 16.49 7.50 32.63
CA ASP A 356 15.46 8.31 32.00
C ASP A 356 14.44 7.40 31.31
N LYS A 357 14.90 6.43 30.50
CA LYS A 357 14.01 5.44 29.89
C LYS A 357 13.29 4.60 30.95
N ALA A 358 13.98 4.21 32.03
CA ALA A 358 13.35 3.51 33.15
C ALA A 358 12.22 4.32 33.80
N ASN A 359 12.42 5.63 34.04
CA ASN A 359 11.39 6.50 34.61
C ASN A 359 10.17 6.63 33.69
N VAL A 360 10.39 6.77 32.38
CA VAL A 360 9.30 6.83 31.39
C VAL A 360 8.52 5.52 31.36
N VAL A 361 9.21 4.36 31.38
CA VAL A 361 8.54 3.05 31.45
C VAL A 361 7.70 2.90 32.71
N ALA A 362 8.24 3.28 33.88
CA ALA A 362 7.49 3.23 35.14
C ALA A 362 6.21 4.08 35.07
N GLU A 363 6.30 5.28 34.49
CA GLU A 363 5.15 6.17 34.32
C GLU A 363 4.10 5.59 33.37
N VAL A 364 4.52 5.03 32.24
CA VAL A 364 3.62 4.38 31.27
C VAL A 364 2.88 3.20 31.90
N VAL A 365 3.57 2.37 32.69
CA VAL A 365 2.95 1.26 33.43
C VAL A 365 1.95 1.78 34.47
N ARG A 366 2.33 2.81 35.25
CA ARG A 366 1.47 3.42 36.27
C ARG A 366 0.18 3.98 35.67
N MET A 367 0.26 4.68 34.54
CA MET A 367 -0.91 5.20 33.82
C MET A 367 -1.85 4.07 33.39
N ALA A 368 -1.30 2.98 32.83
CA ALA A 368 -2.09 1.84 32.36
C ALA A 368 -2.79 1.08 33.50
N LEU A 369 -2.14 0.94 34.66
CA LEU A 369 -2.73 0.27 35.83
C LEU A 369 -3.83 1.08 36.51
N ASN A 370 -3.81 2.41 36.36
CA ASN A 370 -4.82 3.31 36.90
C ASN A 370 -6.06 3.43 36.01
N ASP A 371 -5.99 2.99 34.74
CA ASP A 371 -7.15 2.96 33.86
C ASP A 371 -8.08 1.80 34.23
N SER A 372 -9.26 2.14 34.73
CA SER A 372 -10.28 1.17 35.17
C SER A 372 -11.34 0.87 34.11
N SER A 373 -11.37 1.64 33.01
CA SER A 373 -12.43 1.57 32.00
C SER A 373 -12.23 0.41 31.03
N ASP A 374 -11.00 0.20 30.58
CA ASP A 374 -10.59 -0.91 29.70
C ASP A 374 -9.16 -1.35 30.03
N LYS A 375 -9.04 -2.22 31.04
CA LYS A 375 -7.74 -2.71 31.51
C LYS A 375 -6.93 -3.39 30.41
N LYS A 376 -7.58 -4.21 29.58
CA LYS A 376 -6.89 -4.97 28.54
C LYS A 376 -6.34 -4.03 27.46
N GLY A 377 -7.19 -3.12 26.96
CA GLY A 377 -6.77 -2.11 25.99
C GLY A 377 -5.68 -1.19 26.53
N ALA A 378 -5.76 -0.79 27.80
CA ALA A 378 -4.73 0.00 28.45
C ALA A 378 -3.38 -0.74 28.51
N THR A 379 -3.37 -2.03 28.85
CA THR A 379 -2.13 -2.84 28.84
C THR A 379 -1.57 -3.08 27.44
N ASP A 380 -2.42 -3.21 26.43
CA ASP A 380 -1.98 -3.34 25.03
C ASP A 380 -1.30 -2.04 24.54
N LEU A 381 -1.90 -0.87 24.82
CA LEU A 381 -1.31 0.43 24.48
C LEU A 381 -0.02 0.70 25.28
N MET A 382 0.01 0.29 26.55
CA MET A 382 1.20 0.35 27.39
C MET A 382 2.34 -0.44 26.77
N LEU A 383 2.11 -1.72 26.41
CA LEU A 383 3.15 -2.54 25.81
C LEU A 383 3.63 -1.93 24.49
N CYS A 384 2.72 -1.51 23.61
CA CYS A 384 3.08 -0.82 22.37
C CYS A 384 4.02 0.38 22.60
N LYS A 385 3.68 1.25 23.56
CA LYS A 385 4.50 2.42 23.92
C LYS A 385 5.85 2.02 24.50
N VAL A 386 5.90 0.98 25.32
CA VAL A 386 7.15 0.43 25.86
C VAL A 386 8.03 -0.12 24.75
N LEU A 387 7.48 -0.84 23.76
CA LEU A 387 8.25 -1.36 22.62
C LEU A 387 8.84 -0.24 21.75
N ILE A 388 8.09 0.85 21.56
CA ILE A 388 8.58 2.07 20.87
C ILE A 388 9.70 2.74 21.67
N LEU A 389 9.60 2.77 23.01
CA LEU A 389 10.64 3.31 23.89
C LEU A 389 11.94 2.49 23.86
N LEU A 390 11.82 1.16 23.78
CA LEU A 390 12.96 0.25 23.73
C LEU A 390 13.68 0.30 22.38
N ASP A 391 12.94 0.49 21.29
CA ASP A 391 13.47 0.61 19.93
C ASP A 391 12.75 1.76 19.19
N PRO A 392 13.27 2.99 19.27
CA PRO A 392 12.67 4.15 18.61
C PRO A 392 12.72 4.08 17.08
N SER A 393 13.62 3.28 16.50
CA SER A 393 13.75 3.10 15.06
C SER A 393 12.70 2.17 14.47
N ALA A 394 12.16 1.26 15.29
CA ALA A 394 11.21 0.26 14.83
C ALA A 394 9.90 0.83 14.24
N PRO A 395 9.25 0.06 13.37
CA PRO A 395 7.87 0.31 12.99
C PRO A 395 6.93 0.21 14.20
N ILE A 396 5.67 0.62 14.01
CA ILE A 396 4.62 0.38 14.98
C ILE A 396 4.39 -1.12 15.09
N ARG A 397 4.38 -1.66 16.31
CA ARG A 397 4.12 -3.08 16.58
C ARG A 397 2.95 -3.19 17.56
N TYR A 398 1.85 -3.77 17.11
CA TYR A 398 0.63 -3.86 17.88
C TYR A 398 -0.08 -5.20 17.66
N LYS A 399 -0.12 -6.06 18.69
CA LYS A 399 -0.84 -7.34 18.70
C LYS A 399 -0.55 -8.23 17.49
N GLY A 400 0.73 -8.35 17.13
CA GLY A 400 1.20 -9.17 16.00
C GLY A 400 1.12 -8.50 14.63
N PHE A 401 0.65 -7.25 14.54
CA PHE A 401 0.69 -6.45 13.32
C PHE A 401 1.77 -5.37 13.41
N ASN A 402 2.72 -5.43 12.49
CA ASN A 402 3.88 -4.56 12.42
C ASN A 402 3.81 -3.72 11.15
N PHE A 403 3.83 -2.40 11.27
CA PHE A 403 3.62 -1.51 10.13
C PHE A 403 4.33 -0.17 10.27
N MET A 404 4.76 0.37 9.13
CA MET A 404 5.07 1.79 9.02
C MET A 404 3.76 2.58 8.86
N PRO A 405 3.65 3.81 9.43
CA PRO A 405 2.42 4.60 9.34
C PRO A 405 1.89 4.78 7.91
N ASP A 406 2.78 5.02 6.94
CA ASP A 406 2.47 5.16 5.51
C ASP A 406 2.21 3.82 4.79
N GLY A 407 2.55 2.68 5.42
CA GLY A 407 2.20 1.35 4.95
C GLY A 407 0.79 0.90 5.35
N PHE A 408 0.15 1.60 6.30
CA PHE A 408 -1.14 1.18 6.85
C PHE A 408 -2.27 1.12 5.81
N GLY A 409 -2.28 2.06 4.84
CA GLY A 409 -3.27 2.10 3.77
C GLY A 409 -3.28 0.85 2.89
N SER A 410 -2.09 0.38 2.51
CA SER A 410 -1.93 -0.83 1.68
C SER A 410 -2.43 -2.08 2.41
N ALA A 411 -2.17 -2.18 3.72
CA ALA A 411 -2.67 -3.27 4.54
C ALA A 411 -4.20 -3.26 4.65
N LEU A 412 -4.80 -2.08 4.89
CA LEU A 412 -6.25 -1.94 4.93
C LEU A 412 -6.91 -2.32 3.61
N SER A 413 -6.32 -1.91 2.50
CA SER A 413 -6.78 -2.27 1.15
C SER A 413 -6.75 -3.78 0.90
N ALA A 414 -5.63 -4.45 1.23
CA ALA A 414 -5.50 -5.90 1.03
C ALA A 414 -6.47 -6.71 1.91
N VAL A 415 -6.68 -6.32 3.17
CA VAL A 415 -7.66 -6.98 4.06
C VAL A 415 -9.08 -6.75 3.56
N ALA A 416 -9.40 -5.55 3.09
CA ALA A 416 -10.72 -5.26 2.50
C ALA A 416 -10.97 -6.08 1.22
N ALA A 417 -9.99 -6.15 0.32
CA ALA A 417 -10.09 -6.89 -0.94
C ALA A 417 -10.29 -8.40 -0.71
N SER A 418 -9.58 -8.97 0.26
CA SER A 418 -9.72 -10.38 0.66
C SER A 418 -10.94 -10.68 1.55
N ARG A 419 -11.75 -9.66 1.90
CA ARG A 419 -12.86 -9.76 2.87
C ARG A 419 -12.42 -10.34 4.23
N GLY A 420 -11.18 -10.03 4.63
CA GLY A 420 -10.59 -10.47 5.89
C GLY A 420 -11.12 -9.71 7.11
N ASP A 421 -10.63 -10.07 8.30
CA ASP A 421 -11.02 -9.42 9.56
C ASP A 421 -10.36 -8.04 9.71
N THR A 422 -11.18 -6.98 9.71
CA THR A 422 -10.74 -5.59 9.84
C THR A 422 -10.71 -5.08 11.28
N LYS A 423 -11.06 -5.91 12.29
CA LYS A 423 -11.17 -5.48 13.68
C LYS A 423 -9.88 -4.90 14.24
N LEU A 424 -8.74 -5.52 13.97
CA LEU A 424 -7.44 -5.04 14.47
C LEU A 424 -7.08 -3.67 13.87
N LEU A 425 -7.29 -3.48 12.57
CA LEU A 425 -7.03 -2.20 11.89
C LEU A 425 -7.98 -1.10 12.39
N THR A 426 -9.25 -1.44 12.62
CA THR A 426 -10.25 -0.55 13.23
C THR A 426 -9.83 -0.16 14.65
N GLU A 427 -9.38 -1.13 15.45
CA GLU A 427 -8.87 -0.90 16.82
C GLU A 427 -7.66 0.03 16.82
N ILE A 428 -6.70 -0.16 15.90
CA ILE A 428 -5.51 0.68 15.76
C ILE A 428 -5.88 2.16 15.55
N ILE A 429 -6.86 2.44 14.68
CA ILE A 429 -7.35 3.81 14.42
C ILE A 429 -8.08 4.36 15.65
N LEU A 430 -9.06 3.62 16.18
CA LEU A 430 -9.91 4.11 17.29
C LEU A 430 -9.13 4.39 18.56
N ARG A 431 -8.09 3.58 18.85
CA ARG A 431 -7.21 3.74 20.00
C ARG A 431 -6.02 4.67 19.77
N GLU A 432 -5.94 5.32 18.60
CA GLU A 432 -4.85 6.23 18.23
C GLU A 432 -3.45 5.60 18.38
N VAL A 433 -3.28 4.32 18.08
CA VAL A 433 -1.97 3.64 18.23
C VAL A 433 -0.83 4.39 17.52
N PRO A 434 -0.99 4.91 16.28
CA PRO A 434 0.07 5.65 15.60
C PRO A 434 0.53 6.92 16.34
N LYS A 435 -0.33 7.55 17.12
CA LYS A 435 0.01 8.74 17.92
C LYS A 435 1.12 8.44 18.94
N LEU A 436 1.19 7.21 19.45
CA LEU A 436 2.26 6.77 20.35
C LEU A 436 3.63 6.81 19.66
N TRP A 437 3.67 6.49 18.36
CA TRP A 437 4.89 6.45 17.55
C TRP A 437 5.33 7.86 17.16
N PHE A 438 4.41 8.72 16.72
CA PHE A 438 4.71 10.11 16.40
C PHE A 438 5.18 10.91 17.63
N GLY A 439 4.52 10.71 18.78
CA GLY A 439 4.89 11.40 20.02
C GLY A 439 6.28 11.04 20.59
N MET A 440 6.93 10.01 20.03
CA MET A 440 8.27 9.57 20.42
C MET A 440 9.36 9.99 19.43
N ARG A 441 9.01 10.68 18.33
CA ARG A 441 9.97 11.20 17.37
C ARG A 441 10.66 12.43 17.97
N GLY A 442 11.99 12.37 18.11
CA GLY A 442 12.79 13.44 18.72
C GLY A 442 12.96 14.67 17.81
N GLU A 443 12.91 14.46 16.50
CA GLU A 443 13.04 15.52 15.50
C GLU A 443 11.72 15.76 14.76
N TYR A 444 11.42 17.04 14.52
CA TYR A 444 10.26 17.42 13.75
C TYR A 444 10.48 17.07 12.28
N GLN A 445 9.60 16.23 11.74
CA GLN A 445 9.51 15.94 10.32
C GLN A 445 8.12 16.35 9.82
N PRO A 446 8.01 17.20 8.78
CA PRO A 446 6.71 17.62 8.24
C PRO A 446 5.80 16.45 7.86
N ASP A 447 6.37 15.42 7.23
CA ASP A 447 5.63 14.24 6.79
C ASP A 447 4.99 13.48 7.96
N ASN A 448 5.69 13.36 9.08
CA ASN A 448 5.14 12.75 10.29
C ASN A 448 3.94 13.53 10.84
N SER A 449 4.00 14.87 10.78
CA SER A 449 2.90 15.73 11.25
C SER A 449 1.67 15.64 10.36
N LEU A 450 1.87 15.52 9.04
CA LEU A 450 0.80 15.26 8.09
C LEU A 450 0.16 13.89 8.35
N MET A 451 0.97 12.84 8.49
CA MET A 451 0.44 11.50 8.79
C MET A 451 -0.31 11.46 10.13
N GLU A 452 0.18 12.11 11.18
CA GLU A 452 -0.53 12.18 12.46
C GLU A 452 -1.90 12.88 12.32
N THR A 453 -1.97 13.94 11.51
CA THR A 453 -3.22 14.64 11.20
C THR A 453 -4.18 13.73 10.44
N ASN A 454 -3.69 13.02 9.42
CA ASN A 454 -4.49 12.05 8.67
C ASN A 454 -5.07 10.98 9.61
N PHE A 455 -4.29 10.41 10.53
CA PHE A 455 -4.81 9.42 11.48
C PHE A 455 -5.89 9.98 12.43
N LYS A 456 -5.82 11.27 12.80
CA LYS A 456 -6.89 11.93 13.57
C LYS A 456 -8.18 12.04 12.76
N GLU A 457 -8.09 12.35 11.48
CA GLU A 457 -9.23 12.39 10.55
C GLU A 457 -9.81 10.98 10.32
N LEU A 458 -8.96 9.96 10.14
CA LEU A 458 -9.44 8.57 10.03
C LEU A 458 -10.27 8.17 11.25
N ARG A 459 -9.85 8.56 12.45
CA ARG A 459 -10.62 8.31 13.67
C ARG A 459 -11.97 9.03 13.66
N SER A 460 -12.04 10.28 13.19
CA SER A 460 -13.31 11.03 13.12
C SER A 460 -14.28 10.46 12.08
N TYR A 461 -13.77 9.88 11.00
CA TYR A 461 -14.59 9.16 10.03
C TYR A 461 -15.08 7.82 10.59
N LEU A 462 -14.24 7.10 11.32
CA LEU A 462 -14.57 5.77 11.83
C LEU A 462 -15.58 5.78 12.98
N THR A 463 -15.66 6.86 13.76
CA THR A 463 -16.67 7.02 14.82
C THR A 463 -18.07 7.28 14.29
N GLN A 464 -18.20 7.70 13.02
CA GLN A 464 -19.48 7.93 12.35
C GLN A 464 -19.90 6.67 11.59
N THR A 465 -21.13 6.20 11.81
CA THR A 465 -21.63 4.93 11.24
C THR A 465 -22.42 5.12 9.94
N GLY A 466 -22.72 6.36 9.54
CA GLY A 466 -23.48 6.68 8.34
C GLY A 466 -22.76 6.37 7.02
N MET A 467 -23.50 6.32 5.92
CA MET A 467 -22.95 6.33 4.55
C MET A 467 -22.07 7.57 4.35
N GLY A 468 -20.91 7.40 3.72
CA GLY A 468 -19.92 8.49 3.57
C GLY A 468 -18.82 8.48 4.63
N PHE A 469 -19.01 7.69 5.69
CA PHE A 469 -18.11 7.55 6.82
C PHE A 469 -17.79 6.08 7.09
N GLY A 470 -17.15 5.78 8.21
CA GLY A 470 -16.75 4.43 8.59
C GLY A 470 -15.47 3.96 7.90
N LEU A 471 -15.25 2.65 7.92
CA LEU A 471 -14.03 2.05 7.41
C LEU A 471 -13.89 2.22 5.90
N GLU A 472 -15.01 2.26 5.16
CA GLU A 472 -15.02 2.51 3.73
C GLU A 472 -14.42 3.89 3.40
N ARG A 473 -14.71 4.91 4.21
CA ARG A 473 -14.12 6.24 4.04
C ARG A 473 -12.62 6.21 4.31
N CYS A 474 -12.21 5.60 5.43
CA CYS A 474 -10.79 5.43 5.75
C CYS A 474 -10.01 4.69 4.64
N LEU A 475 -10.64 3.67 4.05
CA LEU A 475 -10.06 2.88 2.97
C LEU A 475 -9.73 3.76 1.75
N TYR A 476 -10.66 4.64 1.33
CA TYR A 476 -10.43 5.52 0.19
C TYR A 476 -9.48 6.68 0.49
N GLU A 477 -9.54 7.27 1.68
CA GLU A 477 -8.61 8.34 2.12
C GLU A 477 -7.15 7.86 2.12
N LEU A 478 -6.92 6.61 2.52
CA LEU A 478 -5.58 6.02 2.58
C LEU A 478 -5.09 5.48 1.24
N ASN A 479 -5.97 5.30 0.25
CA ASN A 479 -5.65 4.66 -1.01
C ASN A 479 -6.25 5.42 -2.19
N ASP A 480 -5.61 6.51 -2.60
CA ASP A 480 -6.04 7.35 -3.74
C ASP A 480 -6.28 6.58 -5.05
N ALA A 481 -5.51 5.51 -5.25
CA ALA A 481 -5.53 4.67 -6.42
C ALA A 481 -6.66 3.62 -6.43
N LEU A 482 -7.31 3.40 -5.29
CA LEU A 482 -8.27 2.31 -5.14
C LEU A 482 -9.57 2.64 -5.89
N PRO A 483 -10.04 1.77 -6.80
CA PRO A 483 -11.31 1.97 -7.46
C PRO A 483 -12.47 1.84 -6.46
N CYS A 484 -13.58 2.51 -6.74
CA CYS A 484 -14.80 2.35 -5.96
C CYS A 484 -15.22 0.86 -5.95
N GLN A 485 -15.51 0.33 -4.77
CA GLN A 485 -15.79 -1.09 -4.53
C GLN A 485 -17.29 -1.39 -4.51
N SER A 486 -18.10 -0.42 -4.93
CA SER A 486 -19.55 -0.55 -4.93
C SER A 486 -20.00 -1.59 -5.96
N SER A 487 -20.80 -2.54 -5.50
CA SER A 487 -21.48 -3.50 -6.39
C SER A 487 -22.46 -2.85 -7.37
N LEU A 488 -22.86 -1.59 -7.12
CA LEU A 488 -23.77 -0.84 -8.00
C LEU A 488 -23.13 -0.46 -9.33
N LEU A 489 -21.79 -0.46 -9.41
CA LEU A 489 -21.02 -0.14 -10.60
C LEU A 489 -20.89 -1.34 -11.56
N GLY A 490 -21.29 -2.55 -11.15
CA GLY A 490 -21.17 -3.75 -11.97
C GLY A 490 -19.71 -4.05 -12.33
N GLU A 491 -19.40 -3.99 -13.63
CA GLU A 491 -18.07 -4.30 -14.19
C GLU A 491 -17.18 -3.06 -14.37
N GLU A 492 -17.66 -1.87 -14.02
CA GLU A 492 -16.97 -0.60 -14.23
C GLU A 492 -15.89 -0.35 -13.16
N TYR A 493 -14.71 0.13 -13.59
CA TYR A 493 -13.54 0.43 -12.75
C TYR A 493 -13.39 1.94 -12.60
N VAL A 494 -13.97 2.48 -11.53
CA VAL A 494 -14.03 3.92 -11.25
C VAL A 494 -12.92 4.31 -10.28
N VAL A 495 -11.90 5.03 -10.75
CA VAL A 495 -10.82 5.57 -9.88
C VAL A 495 -10.95 7.08 -9.72
N ASP A 496 -11.43 7.78 -10.75
CA ASP A 496 -11.66 9.22 -10.74
C ASP A 496 -13.16 9.51 -10.58
N VAL A 497 -13.51 10.55 -9.82
CA VAL A 497 -14.90 10.97 -9.58
C VAL A 497 -15.64 11.27 -10.89
N LYS A 498 -14.95 11.79 -11.91
CA LYS A 498 -15.56 12.05 -13.23
C LYS A 498 -16.08 10.79 -13.92
N GLU A 499 -15.57 9.63 -13.56
CA GLU A 499 -15.94 8.34 -14.14
C GLU A 499 -17.17 7.74 -13.46
N LEU A 500 -17.54 8.23 -12.27
CA LEU A 500 -18.60 7.65 -11.45
C LEU A 500 -19.98 7.74 -12.11
N LEU A 501 -20.39 8.92 -12.58
CA LEU A 501 -21.72 9.08 -13.17
C LEU A 501 -21.88 8.31 -14.50
N PRO A 502 -20.90 8.36 -15.44
CA PRO A 502 -20.91 7.48 -16.61
C PRO A 502 -21.04 6.00 -16.24
N ALA A 503 -20.27 5.52 -15.25
CA ALA A 503 -20.29 4.14 -14.81
C ALA A 503 -21.66 3.73 -14.23
N LEU A 504 -22.22 4.54 -13.34
CA LEU A 504 -23.57 4.31 -12.79
C LEU A 504 -24.64 4.31 -13.89
N ASN A 505 -24.52 5.18 -14.88
CA ASN A 505 -25.43 5.21 -16.02
C ASN A 505 -25.34 3.94 -16.88
N ALA A 506 -24.12 3.46 -17.16
CA ALA A 506 -23.89 2.21 -17.88
C ALA A 506 -24.42 0.99 -17.10
N ALA A 507 -24.17 0.96 -15.79
CA ALA A 507 -24.69 -0.08 -14.90
C ALA A 507 -26.23 -0.06 -14.87
N ALA A 508 -26.84 1.13 -14.73
CA ALA A 508 -28.31 1.30 -14.72
C ALA A 508 -28.97 0.72 -15.97
N ALA A 509 -28.36 0.89 -17.15
CA ALA A 509 -28.90 0.37 -18.41
C ALA A 509 -28.98 -1.17 -18.46
N LYS A 510 -28.18 -1.87 -17.64
CA LYS A 510 -28.13 -3.33 -17.57
C LYS A 510 -28.95 -3.90 -16.39
N ARG A 511 -29.49 -3.05 -15.51
CA ARG A 511 -30.20 -3.50 -14.29
C ARG A 511 -31.67 -3.83 -14.58
N SER A 512 -32.14 -4.89 -13.93
CA SER A 512 -33.56 -5.28 -13.91
C SER A 512 -34.30 -4.84 -12.64
N ASP A 513 -33.58 -4.52 -11.55
CA ASP A 513 -34.13 -4.06 -10.27
C ASP A 513 -33.64 -2.65 -9.90
N ASN A 514 -34.61 -1.74 -9.75
CA ASN A 514 -34.43 -0.33 -9.42
C ASN A 514 -34.97 0.02 -8.03
N ARG A 515 -35.29 -0.98 -7.17
CA ARG A 515 -35.85 -0.73 -5.82
C ARG A 515 -34.87 -0.06 -4.86
N HIS A 516 -33.57 -0.30 -5.03
CA HIS A 516 -32.52 0.34 -4.24
C HIS A 516 -32.02 1.58 -4.98
N GLY A 517 -31.82 2.71 -4.29
CA GLY A 517 -31.29 3.92 -4.91
C GLY A 517 -29.85 3.75 -5.43
N PRO A 518 -29.38 4.63 -6.32
CA PRO A 518 -28.04 4.54 -6.93
C PRO A 518 -26.88 4.90 -5.98
N MET A 519 -27.08 4.86 -4.66
CA MET A 519 -26.09 5.24 -3.65
C MET A 519 -25.96 4.12 -2.61
N ASP A 520 -24.72 3.74 -2.28
CA ASP A 520 -24.40 2.85 -1.17
C ASP A 520 -23.25 3.43 -0.32
N ARG A 521 -22.83 2.67 0.70
CA ARG A 521 -21.74 3.07 1.60
C ARG A 521 -20.43 3.33 0.86
N HIS A 522 -20.10 2.54 -0.16
CA HIS A 522 -18.86 2.67 -0.91
C HIS A 522 -18.89 3.88 -1.84
N ILE A 523 -19.99 4.15 -2.54
CA ILE A 523 -20.11 5.34 -3.39
C ILE A 523 -20.04 6.60 -2.53
N ALA A 524 -20.78 6.65 -1.43
CA ALA A 524 -20.77 7.80 -0.54
C ALA A 524 -19.38 8.05 0.06
N ALA A 525 -18.70 6.99 0.53
CA ALA A 525 -17.35 7.08 1.08
C ALA A 525 -16.31 7.48 0.02
N PHE A 526 -16.44 6.95 -1.21
CA PHE A 526 -15.57 7.28 -2.34
C PHE A 526 -15.72 8.75 -2.75
N LEU A 527 -16.96 9.25 -2.84
CA LEU A 527 -17.22 10.67 -3.07
C LEU A 527 -16.62 11.52 -1.96
N GLY A 528 -16.80 11.09 -0.72
CA GLY A 528 -16.15 11.66 0.44
C GLY A 528 -14.66 11.90 0.23
N ALA A 529 -13.92 10.82 -0.03
CA ALA A 529 -12.46 10.86 -0.11
C ALA A 529 -11.90 11.52 -1.38
N ARG A 530 -12.73 11.72 -2.41
CA ARG A 530 -12.25 12.23 -3.71
C ARG A 530 -12.75 13.63 -4.04
N MET A 531 -13.81 14.09 -3.40
CA MET A 531 -14.30 15.46 -3.56
C MET A 531 -13.55 16.38 -2.61
N ARG A 532 -12.80 17.34 -3.16
CA ARG A 532 -12.01 18.32 -2.38
C ARG A 532 -12.85 19.40 -1.67
N SER A 533 -14.14 19.47 -1.96
CA SER A 533 -15.07 20.39 -1.29
C SER A 533 -15.66 19.73 -0.05
N ASP A 534 -16.00 20.52 0.97
CA ASP A 534 -16.73 20.04 2.15
C ASP A 534 -18.13 19.53 1.74
N ILE A 535 -18.19 18.22 1.44
CA ILE A 535 -19.42 17.51 1.16
C ILE A 535 -19.95 16.81 2.42
N ASP A 536 -19.30 16.94 3.56
CA ASP A 536 -19.67 16.20 4.77
C ASP A 536 -21.07 16.63 5.25
N ARG A 537 -21.47 17.88 5.01
CA ARG A 537 -22.87 18.31 5.21
C ARG A 537 -23.85 17.50 4.36
N ASN A 538 -23.55 17.30 3.08
CA ASN A 538 -24.39 16.50 2.19
C ASN A 538 -24.36 15.01 2.57
N LEU A 539 -23.20 14.47 2.97
CA LEU A 539 -23.09 13.11 3.46
C LEU A 539 -23.88 12.89 4.75
N ASN A 540 -23.92 13.87 5.66
CA ASN A 540 -24.76 13.82 6.84
C ASN A 540 -26.25 13.79 6.48
N GLN A 541 -26.69 14.58 5.48
CA GLN A 541 -28.07 14.55 4.99
C GLN A 541 -28.46 13.21 4.31
N LEU A 542 -27.51 12.50 3.69
CA LEU A 542 -27.75 11.13 3.17
C LEU A 542 -28.18 10.15 4.27
N ASN A 543 -27.81 10.43 5.52
CA ASN A 543 -28.08 9.58 6.67
C ASN A 543 -29.32 10.02 7.47
N ASP A 544 -30.10 10.96 6.94
CA ASP A 544 -31.37 11.39 7.56
C ASP A 544 -32.38 10.23 7.55
N GLY A 545 -33.15 10.09 8.63
CA GLY A 545 -34.19 9.05 8.74
C GLY A 545 -35.35 9.25 7.73
N ASN A 546 -35.53 10.47 7.23
CA ASN A 546 -36.50 10.78 6.18
C ASN A 546 -35.92 10.43 4.80
N GLN A 547 -36.53 9.42 4.15
CA GLN A 547 -36.13 8.95 2.82
C GLN A 547 -36.16 10.05 1.74
N GLY A 548 -37.08 11.02 1.84
CA GLY A 548 -37.15 12.15 0.91
C GLY A 548 -35.94 13.08 1.04
N THR A 549 -35.54 13.39 2.27
CA THR A 549 -34.33 14.20 2.56
C THR A 549 -33.07 13.48 2.07
N ALA A 550 -32.92 12.20 2.40
CA ALA A 550 -31.79 11.39 1.97
C ALA A 550 -31.68 11.32 0.43
N MET A 551 -32.80 11.12 -0.26
CA MET A 551 -32.82 11.05 -1.72
C MET A 551 -32.54 12.41 -2.37
N MET A 552 -32.99 13.53 -1.79
CA MET A 552 -32.63 14.87 -2.23
C MET A 552 -31.12 15.14 -2.06
N ALA A 553 -30.50 14.62 -1.00
CA ALA A 553 -29.05 14.71 -0.83
C ALA A 553 -28.28 13.91 -1.90
N VAL A 554 -28.76 12.72 -2.29
CA VAL A 554 -28.22 11.96 -3.44
C VAL A 554 -28.33 12.78 -4.73
N LEU A 555 -29.52 13.32 -5.01
CA LEU A 555 -29.73 14.14 -6.20
C LEU A 555 -28.82 15.36 -6.23
N ASN A 556 -28.67 16.06 -5.11
CA ASN A 556 -27.80 17.23 -5.02
C ASN A 556 -26.34 16.86 -5.35
N LEU A 557 -25.81 15.81 -4.72
CA LEU A 557 -24.45 15.34 -4.98
C LEU A 557 -24.25 15.03 -6.47
N TYR A 558 -25.18 14.30 -7.09
CA TYR A 558 -25.07 13.93 -8.51
C TYR A 558 -25.30 15.11 -9.45
N ALA A 559 -26.18 16.05 -9.11
CA ALA A 559 -26.38 17.29 -9.87
C ALA A 559 -25.09 18.14 -9.87
N VAL A 560 -24.45 18.30 -8.70
CA VAL A 560 -23.18 19.02 -8.57
C VAL A 560 -22.08 18.35 -9.41
N LEU A 561 -22.00 17.01 -9.36
CA LEU A 561 -21.03 16.25 -10.15
C LEU A 561 -21.30 16.39 -11.65
N GLN A 562 -22.55 16.23 -12.10
CA GLN A 562 -22.91 16.38 -13.51
C GLN A 562 -22.61 17.79 -14.01
N TYR A 563 -22.96 18.81 -13.23
CA TYR A 563 -22.69 20.20 -13.58
C TYR A 563 -21.19 20.49 -13.73
N ARG A 564 -20.34 19.93 -12.86
CA ARG A 564 -18.90 20.21 -12.86
C ARG A 564 -18.11 19.34 -13.85
N LEU A 565 -18.50 18.08 -14.04
CA LEU A 565 -17.69 17.07 -14.71
C LEU A 565 -18.36 16.48 -15.96
N GLY A 566 -19.65 16.74 -16.16
CA GLY A 566 -20.45 16.09 -17.19
C GLY A 566 -20.67 14.59 -16.92
N PRO A 567 -21.13 13.83 -17.92
CA PRO A 567 -21.63 14.29 -19.23
C PRO A 567 -23.02 14.96 -19.12
N GLU A 568 -23.42 15.71 -20.15
CA GLU A 568 -24.70 16.45 -20.18
C GLU A 568 -25.95 15.55 -20.06
N ALA A 569 -25.87 14.31 -20.54
CA ALA A 569 -27.00 13.38 -20.56
C ALA A 569 -26.65 12.02 -19.95
N LEU A 570 -27.43 11.61 -18.95
CA LEU A 570 -27.30 10.37 -18.18
C LEU A 570 -28.66 9.67 -18.10
N SER A 571 -29.22 9.25 -19.24
CA SER A 571 -30.60 8.73 -19.32
C SER A 571 -30.85 7.48 -18.47
N GLY A 572 -29.89 6.55 -18.39
CA GLY A 572 -29.98 5.36 -17.56
C GLY A 572 -30.00 5.69 -16.08
N LEU A 573 -29.08 6.54 -15.62
CA LEU A 573 -29.02 6.98 -14.22
C LEU A 573 -30.23 7.85 -13.85
N CYS A 574 -30.68 8.76 -14.72
CA CYS A 574 -31.90 9.53 -14.50
C CYS A 574 -33.14 8.61 -14.40
N GLY A 575 -33.21 7.53 -15.19
CA GLY A 575 -34.26 6.53 -15.06
C GLY A 575 -34.27 5.85 -13.70
N TRP A 576 -33.09 5.49 -13.21
CA TRP A 576 -32.92 4.89 -11.88
C TRP A 576 -33.30 5.87 -10.76
N LEU A 577 -32.80 7.10 -10.81
CA LEU A 577 -33.16 8.17 -9.87
C LEU A 577 -34.67 8.43 -9.90
N GLY A 578 -35.27 8.56 -11.10
CA GLY A 578 -36.69 8.78 -11.30
C GLY A 578 -37.57 7.75 -10.59
N ALA A 579 -37.19 6.46 -10.64
CA ALA A 579 -37.89 5.39 -9.94
C ALA A 579 -37.78 5.49 -8.40
N ALA A 580 -36.68 6.07 -7.89
CA ALA A 580 -36.42 6.22 -6.46
C ALA A 580 -36.98 7.53 -5.85
N LEU A 581 -37.54 8.44 -6.66
CA LEU A 581 -38.00 9.77 -6.21
C LEU A 581 -39.42 9.80 -5.63
N GLY A 582 -40.12 8.67 -5.57
CA GLY A 582 -41.46 8.57 -4.99
C GLY A 582 -41.61 9.22 -3.60
N PRO A 583 -40.70 8.96 -2.62
CA PRO A 583 -40.74 9.60 -1.31
C PRO A 583 -40.57 11.13 -1.35
N VAL A 584 -39.81 11.67 -2.31
CA VAL A 584 -39.60 13.12 -2.48
C VAL A 584 -40.86 13.78 -3.02
N VAL A 585 -41.47 13.19 -4.04
CA VAL A 585 -42.75 13.70 -4.58
C VAL A 585 -43.85 13.60 -3.52
N GLY A 586 -43.86 12.49 -2.77
CA GLY A 586 -44.80 12.26 -1.68
C GLY A 586 -44.67 13.22 -0.50
N SER A 587 -43.53 13.91 -0.34
CA SER A 587 -43.34 14.89 0.74
C SER A 587 -44.02 16.24 0.49
N TYR A 588 -44.50 16.50 -0.72
CA TYR A 588 -45.31 17.69 -1.01
C TYR A 588 -46.75 17.50 -0.49
N HIS A 589 -47.30 18.53 0.14
CA HIS A 589 -48.64 18.52 0.72
C HIS A 589 -49.72 18.63 -0.37
N GLY A 590 -49.56 19.54 -1.34
CA GLY A 590 -50.54 19.81 -2.39
C GLY A 590 -50.73 18.65 -3.37
N ARG A 591 -51.99 18.28 -3.59
CA ARG A 591 -52.33 17.18 -4.53
C ARG A 591 -52.12 17.58 -5.99
N GLU A 592 -52.35 18.84 -6.34
CA GLU A 592 -52.14 19.34 -7.70
C GLU A 592 -50.66 19.38 -8.04
N LYS A 593 -49.82 19.89 -7.12
CA LYS A 593 -48.37 19.94 -7.33
C LYS A 593 -47.76 18.55 -7.46
N ARG A 594 -48.20 17.58 -6.65
CA ARG A 594 -47.79 16.17 -6.81
C ARG A 594 -48.10 15.63 -8.20
N LYS A 595 -49.30 15.87 -8.73
CA LYS A 595 -49.68 15.44 -10.09
C LYS A 595 -48.87 16.14 -11.17
N GLU A 596 -48.54 17.41 -10.98
CA GLU A 596 -47.68 18.18 -11.88
C GLU A 596 -46.27 17.56 -11.92
N LEU A 597 -45.66 17.34 -10.77
CA LEU A 597 -44.35 16.71 -10.63
C LEU A 597 -44.34 15.30 -11.25
N GLU A 598 -45.35 14.47 -10.97
CA GLU A 598 -45.50 13.13 -11.56
C GLU A 598 -45.59 13.16 -13.11
N LYS A 599 -46.09 14.26 -13.69
CA LYS A 599 -46.19 14.45 -15.14
C LYS A 599 -44.91 15.00 -15.76
N GLU A 600 -44.21 15.90 -15.06
CA GLU A 600 -42.98 16.54 -15.58
C GLU A 600 -41.73 15.67 -15.41
N LEU A 601 -41.62 14.92 -14.31
CA LEU A 601 -40.45 14.11 -13.98
C LEU A 601 -40.07 13.14 -15.11
N PRO A 602 -41.00 12.38 -15.74
CA PRO A 602 -40.66 11.49 -16.85
C PRO A 602 -40.07 12.20 -18.06
N ARG A 603 -40.39 13.49 -18.28
CA ARG A 603 -39.83 14.29 -19.38
C ARG A 603 -38.36 14.59 -19.13
N LEU A 604 -38.02 15.04 -17.91
CA LEU A 604 -36.64 15.34 -17.52
C LEU A 604 -35.78 14.08 -17.44
N VAL A 605 -36.36 12.97 -16.98
CA VAL A 605 -35.70 11.65 -16.99
C VAL A 605 -35.26 11.25 -18.39
N ARG A 606 -36.11 11.44 -19.41
CA ARG A 606 -35.76 11.16 -20.81
C ARG A 606 -34.68 12.09 -21.35
N LYS A 607 -34.60 13.33 -20.87
CA LYS A 607 -33.55 14.29 -21.24
C LYS A 607 -32.19 13.91 -20.63
N GLY A 608 -32.17 13.18 -19.51
CA GLY A 608 -30.95 12.73 -18.87
C GLY A 608 -30.22 13.81 -18.05
N SER A 609 -30.91 14.90 -17.68
CA SER A 609 -30.31 15.97 -16.86
C SER A 609 -30.72 15.80 -15.39
N ILE A 610 -29.76 15.38 -14.54
CA ILE A 610 -29.93 15.29 -13.09
C ILE A 610 -30.05 16.68 -12.49
N VAL A 611 -29.30 17.66 -13.04
CA VAL A 611 -29.38 19.07 -12.63
C VAL A 611 -30.80 19.62 -12.76
N GLU A 612 -31.48 19.37 -13.87
CA GLU A 612 -32.86 19.83 -14.06
C GLU A 612 -33.85 19.09 -13.16
N ILE A 613 -33.65 17.79 -12.93
CA ILE A 613 -34.47 17.02 -11.98
C ILE A 613 -34.32 17.60 -10.56
N TYR A 614 -33.10 17.90 -10.14
CA TYR A 614 -32.83 18.49 -8.84
C TYR A 614 -33.48 19.87 -8.68
N ASN A 615 -33.28 20.77 -9.65
CA ASN A 615 -33.85 22.12 -9.62
C ASN A 615 -35.38 22.13 -9.59
N LEU A 616 -36.04 21.16 -10.25
CA LEU A 616 -37.49 21.00 -10.19
C LEU A 616 -37.98 20.67 -8.76
N LEU A 617 -37.20 19.92 -7.99
CA LEU A 617 -37.59 19.38 -6.67
C LEU A 617 -37.06 20.19 -5.48
N GLU A 618 -36.04 21.00 -5.67
CA GLU A 618 -35.44 21.86 -4.61
C GLU A 618 -36.14 23.22 -4.45
N ASN A 619 -37.18 23.52 -5.24
CA ASN A 619 -37.78 24.86 -5.26
C ASN A 619 -38.43 25.23 -3.90
N ASN A 620 -37.65 25.87 -3.03
CA ASN A 620 -38.03 26.25 -1.66
C ASN A 620 -39.21 27.22 -1.62
N GLU A 621 -39.32 28.13 -2.60
CA GLU A 621 -40.46 29.04 -2.70
C GLU A 621 -41.76 28.32 -3.02
N GLU A 622 -41.69 27.23 -3.79
CA GLU A 622 -42.83 26.38 -4.08
C GLU A 622 -43.19 25.47 -2.91
N ARG A 623 -42.21 24.96 -2.15
CA ARG A 623 -42.47 24.19 -0.93
C ARG A 623 -43.17 25.02 0.14
N VAL A 624 -42.72 26.25 0.36
CA VAL A 624 -43.35 27.19 1.31
C VAL A 624 -44.74 27.61 0.83
N ARG A 625 -44.94 27.81 -0.48
CA ARG A 625 -46.28 28.07 -1.04
C ARG A 625 -47.22 26.88 -0.87
N ASP A 626 -46.74 25.67 -1.13
CA ASP A 626 -47.49 24.42 -0.97
C ASP A 626 -47.90 24.16 0.49
N GLU A 627 -47.03 24.47 1.46
CA GLU A 627 -47.36 24.43 2.90
C GLU A 627 -48.43 25.48 3.27
N ASN A 628 -48.32 26.69 2.73
CA ASN A 628 -49.26 27.79 3.03
C ASN A 628 -50.62 27.65 2.33
N GLU A 629 -50.69 26.98 1.17
CA GLU A 629 -51.95 26.71 0.44
C GLU A 629 -52.71 25.48 0.98
N PHE A 630 -52.05 24.66 1.81
CA PHE A 630 -52.65 23.49 2.46
C PHE A 630 -53.22 23.77 3.86
N GLN A 631 -52.72 24.82 4.55
CA GLN A 631 -53.33 25.34 5.79
C GLN A 631 -54.62 26.10 5.48
#